data_AF-A0A7W8JY84-F1
#
_entry.id   AF-A0A7W8JY84-F1
#
_cell.length_a   1.000
_cell.length_b   1.000
_cell.length_c   1.000
_cell.angle_alpha   90.00
_cell.angle_beta   90.00
_cell.angle_gamma   90.00
#
_symmetry.space_group_name_H-M   'P 1'
#
loop_
_entity.id
_entity.type
_entity.pdbx_description
1 polymer ?
#
loop_
_entity_poly.entity_id
_entity_poly.type
_entity_poly.pdbx_seq_one_letter_code
_entity_poly.pdbx_strand_id
1 'polypeptide(L)'
;MSPKRSSTKRAKQAVRTVPDRPRPGDLLINDPILKTISRAAFALVLLFALLLLWRGHNAPGGGFIAGLMTVCALILHRIANGDSALRVDPVKFIPWGLALSFITGLVPYLLGRPFLKSDYGYLTTALTGEFEWATALLFDLGVYLVVVGAGLALAYALIEVKPTELVEGDG
;
A
#
# COMPACT_ATOMS: atom_id res chain seq x y z
N MET A 1 57.84 1.43 -51.92
CA MET A 1 58.27 1.69 -50.52
C MET A 1 57.07 2.24 -49.76
N SER A 2 56.40 1.40 -48.95
CA SER A 2 55.49 1.81 -47.85
C SER A 2 56.30 1.76 -46.55
N PRO A 3 55.96 2.45 -45.43
CA PRO A 3 54.62 2.53 -44.81
C PRO A 3 54.34 3.94 -44.18
N LYS A 4 53.32 4.30 -43.37
CA LYS A 4 52.48 3.58 -42.41
C LYS A 4 51.28 4.49 -42.02
N ARG A 5 50.06 3.96 -42.10
CA ARG A 5 48.88 4.47 -41.35
C ARG A 5 49.02 4.05 -39.87
N SER A 6 48.77 4.93 -38.92
CA SER A 6 48.39 4.55 -37.54
C SER A 6 47.97 5.79 -36.74
N SER A 7 46.69 6.00 -36.44
CA SER A 7 45.96 5.35 -35.32
C SER A 7 46.15 6.06 -33.96
N THR A 8 45.84 7.36 -33.88
CA THR A 8 45.82 8.10 -32.60
C THR A 8 44.41 8.25 -32.00
N LYS A 9 43.48 7.35 -32.33
CA LYS A 9 42.10 7.32 -31.76
C LYS A 9 41.76 6.02 -31.02
N ARG A 10 42.76 5.32 -30.45
CA ARG A 10 42.55 4.02 -29.80
C ARG A 10 43.18 3.89 -28.41
N ALA A 11 43.19 4.97 -27.63
CA ALA A 11 43.66 4.97 -26.25
C ALA A 11 42.66 5.60 -25.25
N LYS A 12 41.36 5.55 -25.56
CA LYS A 12 40.26 5.88 -24.62
C LYS A 12 39.27 4.72 -24.48
N GLN A 13 39.77 3.50 -24.50
CA GLN A 13 38.96 2.32 -24.23
C GLN A 13 39.69 1.41 -23.26
N ALA A 14 38.94 1.00 -22.24
CA ALA A 14 39.29 0.08 -21.16
C ALA A 14 39.95 0.68 -19.91
N VAL A 15 39.31 1.68 -19.30
CA VAL A 15 39.05 1.52 -17.86
C VAL A 15 38.02 0.41 -17.77
N ARG A 16 38.47 -0.81 -17.53
CA ARG A 16 37.59 -1.93 -17.20
C ARG A 16 37.01 -1.59 -15.83
N THR A 17 35.88 -0.88 -15.82
CA THR A 17 35.10 -0.65 -14.60
C THR A 17 34.87 -2.04 -14.01
N VAL A 18 35.42 -2.28 -12.82
CA VAL A 18 35.06 -3.45 -12.02
C VAL A 18 33.53 -3.45 -12.00
N PRO A 19 32.85 -4.54 -12.41
CA PRO A 19 31.39 -4.57 -12.35
C PRO A 19 31.02 -4.28 -10.89
N ASP A 20 30.25 -3.21 -10.69
CA ASP A 20 29.80 -2.81 -9.36
C ASP A 20 29.16 -4.04 -8.72
N ARG A 21 29.61 -4.44 -7.53
CA ARG A 21 29.02 -5.61 -6.88
C ARG A 21 27.53 -5.29 -6.71
N PRO A 22 26.62 -6.21 -7.08
CA PRO A 22 25.20 -5.98 -6.89
C PRO A 22 24.96 -5.59 -5.43
N ARG A 23 24.32 -4.45 -5.20
CA ARG A 23 23.99 -4.06 -3.83
C ARG A 23 23.01 -5.11 -3.30
N PRO A 24 23.00 -5.41 -1.99
CA PRO A 24 22.07 -6.38 -1.44
C PRO A 24 20.60 -6.16 -1.85
N GLY A 25 20.17 -4.90 -2.03
CA GLY A 25 18.84 -4.56 -2.55
C GLY A 25 18.60 -4.89 -4.03
N ASP A 26 19.63 -4.85 -4.88
CA ASP A 26 19.53 -5.17 -6.31
C ASP A 26 19.29 -6.67 -6.54
N LEU A 27 19.72 -7.51 -5.58
CA LEU A 27 19.49 -8.95 -5.61
C LEU A 27 18.02 -9.30 -5.32
N LEU A 28 17.39 -8.56 -4.39
CA LEU A 28 15.97 -8.75 -4.06
C LEU A 28 15.05 -8.31 -5.21
N ILE A 29 15.34 -7.16 -5.83
CA ILE A 29 14.49 -6.59 -6.90
C ILE A 29 14.58 -7.41 -8.20
N ASN A 30 15.67 -8.13 -8.42
CA ASN A 30 15.88 -8.95 -9.63
C ASN A 30 15.59 -10.44 -9.44
N ASP A 31 15.10 -10.86 -8.27
CA ASP A 31 14.80 -12.26 -8.00
C ASP A 31 13.49 -12.70 -8.67
N PRO A 32 13.53 -13.60 -9.67
CA PRO A 32 12.32 -14.08 -10.36
C PRO A 32 11.41 -14.93 -9.46
N ILE A 33 11.98 -15.60 -8.45
CA ILE A 33 11.23 -16.41 -7.49
C ILE A 33 10.41 -15.48 -6.60
N LEU A 34 11.03 -14.42 -6.04
CA LEU A 34 10.35 -13.44 -5.22
C LEU A 34 9.21 -12.75 -5.97
N LYS A 35 9.44 -12.33 -7.23
CA LYS A 35 8.39 -11.73 -8.08
C LYS A 35 7.21 -12.67 -8.29
N THR A 36 7.49 -13.95 -8.56
CA THR A 36 6.44 -14.95 -8.82
C THR A 36 5.60 -15.21 -7.58
N ILE A 37 6.23 -15.43 -6.42
CA ILE A 37 5.55 -15.67 -5.15
C ILE A 37 4.80 -14.42 -4.70
N SER A 38 5.43 -13.23 -4.77
CA SER A 38 4.81 -11.96 -4.39
C SER A 38 3.56 -11.68 -5.21
N ARG A 39 3.57 -11.94 -6.53
CA ARG A 39 2.37 -11.75 -7.37
C ARG A 39 1.19 -12.63 -6.94
N ALA A 40 1.45 -13.89 -6.59
CA ALA A 40 0.42 -14.81 -6.11
C ALA A 40 -0.08 -14.41 -4.71
N ALA A 41 0.84 -14.11 -3.78
CA ALA A 41 0.52 -13.65 -2.44
C ALA A 41 -0.27 -12.34 -2.45
N PHE A 42 0.11 -11.39 -3.29
CA PHE A 42 -0.58 -10.11 -3.47
C PHE A 42 -2.05 -10.32 -3.83
N ALA A 43 -2.34 -11.14 -4.84
CA ALA A 43 -3.70 -11.43 -5.26
C ALA A 43 -4.51 -12.12 -4.15
N LEU A 44 -3.91 -13.10 -3.48
CA LEU A 44 -4.55 -13.86 -2.40
C LEU A 44 -4.88 -12.96 -1.19
N VAL A 45 -3.92 -12.13 -0.76
CA VAL A 45 -4.10 -11.23 0.38
C VAL A 45 -5.12 -10.14 0.07
N LEU A 46 -5.13 -9.59 -1.15
CA LEU A 46 -6.18 -8.63 -1.55
C LEU A 46 -7.56 -9.27 -1.54
N LEU A 47 -7.70 -10.49 -2.07
CA LEU A 47 -8.95 -11.23 -2.02
C LEU A 47 -9.41 -11.42 -0.57
N PHE A 48 -8.49 -11.82 0.31
CA PHE A 48 -8.79 -12.01 1.73
C PHE A 48 -9.14 -10.68 2.43
N ALA A 49 -8.45 -9.59 2.11
CA ALA A 49 -8.77 -8.26 2.62
C ALA A 49 -10.19 -7.82 2.23
N LEU A 50 -10.59 -8.04 0.97
CA LEU A 50 -11.97 -7.78 0.52
C LEU A 50 -12.99 -8.64 1.27
N LEU A 51 -12.68 -9.92 1.52
CA LEU A 51 -13.54 -10.81 2.31
C LEU A 51 -13.67 -10.34 3.76
N LEU A 52 -12.59 -9.84 4.38
CA LEU A 52 -12.62 -9.29 5.74
C LEU A 52 -13.44 -8.00 5.82
N LEU A 53 -13.34 -7.14 4.80
CA LEU A 53 -14.14 -5.93 4.69
C LEU A 53 -15.63 -6.28 4.59
N TRP A 54 -15.98 -7.25 3.75
CA TRP A 54 -17.37 -7.71 3.59
C TRP A 54 -17.92 -8.41 4.84
N ARG A 55 -17.08 -9.15 5.57
CA ARG A 55 -17.49 -9.91 6.77
C ARG A 55 -17.56 -9.09 8.06
N GLY A 56 -17.07 -7.83 8.05
CA GLY A 56 -16.96 -6.99 9.25
C GLY A 56 -18.24 -6.79 10.05
N HIS A 57 -19.40 -6.98 9.42
CA HIS A 57 -20.70 -6.85 10.07
C HIS A 57 -21.12 -8.09 10.89
N ASN A 58 -20.71 -9.30 10.49
CA ASN A 58 -21.26 -10.57 11.02
C ASN A 58 -20.25 -11.42 11.82
N ALA A 59 -18.97 -11.07 11.77
CA ALA A 59 -17.86 -11.84 12.33
C ALA A 59 -16.68 -10.90 12.64
N PRO A 60 -15.66 -11.32 13.42
CA PRO A 60 -14.44 -10.53 13.58
C PRO A 60 -13.83 -10.20 12.20
N GLY A 61 -13.69 -8.90 11.91
CA GLY A 61 -13.37 -8.37 10.58
C GLY A 61 -13.48 -6.84 10.52
N GLY A 62 -13.67 -6.28 9.32
CA GLY A 62 -14.00 -4.87 9.11
C GLY A 62 -12.95 -4.04 8.37
N GLY A 63 -13.22 -2.74 8.26
CA GLY A 63 -12.42 -1.79 7.48
C GLY A 63 -10.95 -1.70 7.88
N PHE A 64 -10.67 -1.75 9.18
CA PHE A 64 -9.32 -1.58 9.71
C PHE A 64 -8.38 -2.75 9.34
N ILE A 65 -8.76 -3.99 9.69
CA ILE A 65 -7.96 -5.18 9.41
C ILE A 65 -7.81 -5.42 7.89
N ALA A 66 -8.89 -5.19 7.12
CA ALA A 66 -8.85 -5.26 5.67
C ALA A 66 -7.86 -4.23 5.08
N GLY A 67 -7.84 -3.01 5.64
CA GLY A 67 -6.90 -1.97 5.26
C GLY A 67 -5.46 -2.36 5.53
N LEU A 68 -5.15 -2.87 6.73
CA LEU A 68 -3.81 -3.33 7.08
C LEU A 68 -3.31 -4.47 6.18
N MET A 69 -4.17 -5.46 5.88
CA MET A 69 -3.83 -6.55 4.97
C MET A 69 -3.53 -6.02 3.56
N THR A 70 -4.31 -5.04 3.08
CA THR A 70 -4.07 -4.35 1.80
C THR A 70 -2.71 -3.63 1.80
N VAL A 71 -2.39 -2.90 2.88
CA VAL A 71 -1.10 -2.20 3.04
C VAL A 71 0.06 -3.20 2.98
N CYS A 72 -0.01 -4.30 3.73
CA CYS A 72 1.01 -5.36 3.70
C CYS A 72 1.20 -5.94 2.30
N ALA A 73 0.10 -6.25 1.59
CA ALA A 73 0.17 -6.77 0.23
C ALA A 73 0.86 -5.79 -0.73
N LEU A 74 0.51 -4.50 -0.64
CA LEU A 74 1.07 -3.45 -1.50
C LEU A 74 2.54 -3.16 -1.20
N ILE A 75 2.95 -3.23 0.07
CA ILE A 75 4.37 -3.13 0.46
C ILE A 75 5.15 -4.33 -0.11
N LEU A 76 4.63 -5.55 0.05
CA LEU A 76 5.25 -6.76 -0.50
C LEU A 76 5.40 -6.66 -2.03
N HIS A 77 4.39 -6.15 -2.72
CA HIS A 77 4.43 -5.91 -4.16
C HIS A 77 5.52 -4.88 -4.53
N ARG A 78 5.56 -3.75 -3.81
CA ARG A 78 6.55 -2.67 -4.02
C ARG A 78 7.98 -3.18 -3.84
N ILE A 79 8.24 -3.98 -2.81
CA ILE A 79 9.58 -4.55 -2.55
C ILE A 79 9.98 -5.54 -3.65
N ALA A 80 9.07 -6.41 -4.07
CA ALA A 80 9.38 -7.46 -5.06
C ALA A 80 9.53 -6.91 -6.49
N ASN A 81 8.74 -5.89 -6.86
CA ASN A 81 8.71 -5.36 -8.22
C ASN A 81 9.48 -4.05 -8.39
N GLY A 82 9.85 -3.36 -7.31
CA GLY A 82 10.47 -2.03 -7.33
C GLY A 82 9.47 -0.89 -7.55
N ASP A 83 8.33 -1.16 -8.18
CA ASP A 83 7.30 -0.18 -8.49
C ASP A 83 6.07 -0.30 -7.59
N SER A 84 5.34 0.81 -7.43
CA SER A 84 4.07 0.78 -6.69
C SER A 84 2.98 0.22 -7.60
N ALA A 85 2.14 -0.66 -7.06
CA ALA A 85 0.93 -1.09 -7.75
C ALA A 85 -0.10 0.05 -7.89
N LEU A 86 -0.01 1.09 -7.05
CA LEU A 86 -0.91 2.25 -7.12
C LEU A 86 -0.35 3.34 -8.02
N ARG A 87 -1.23 3.90 -8.85
CA ARG A 87 -0.96 5.09 -9.68
C ARG A 87 -1.35 6.41 -9.00
N VAL A 88 -1.97 6.33 -7.83
CA VAL A 88 -2.50 7.48 -7.07
C VAL A 88 -1.70 7.59 -5.78
N ASP A 89 -1.40 8.83 -5.38
CA ASP A 89 -0.79 9.13 -4.09
C ASP A 89 -1.68 8.62 -2.94
N PRO A 90 -1.19 7.70 -2.09
CA PRO A 90 -1.96 7.14 -0.99
C PRO A 90 -2.53 8.18 -0.01
N VAL A 91 -1.85 9.32 0.16
CA VAL A 91 -2.31 10.39 1.06
C VAL A 91 -3.70 10.90 0.66
N LYS A 92 -4.03 10.83 -0.64
CA LYS A 92 -5.34 11.27 -1.15
C LYS A 92 -6.50 10.43 -0.64
N PHE A 93 -6.29 9.18 -0.21
CA PHE A 93 -7.37 8.34 0.33
C PHE A 93 -7.84 8.80 1.72
N ILE A 94 -6.98 9.47 2.49
CA ILE A 94 -7.28 9.91 3.85
C ILE A 94 -8.47 10.87 3.90
N PRO A 95 -8.49 12.02 3.18
CA PRO A 95 -9.62 12.94 3.25
C PRO A 95 -10.92 12.31 2.72
N TRP A 96 -10.85 11.47 1.69
CA TRP A 96 -12.02 10.75 1.17
C TRP A 96 -12.59 9.75 2.16
N GLY A 97 -11.72 8.97 2.81
CA GLY A 97 -12.13 8.02 3.84
C GLY A 97 -12.75 8.71 5.05
N LEU A 98 -12.12 9.79 5.52
CA LEU A 98 -12.66 10.59 6.63
C LEU A 98 -14.02 11.20 6.28
N ALA A 99 -14.16 11.80 5.09
CA ALA A 99 -15.43 12.36 4.65
C ALA A 99 -16.52 11.27 4.57
N LEU A 100 -16.20 10.10 4.01
CA LEU A 100 -17.15 9.00 3.90
C LEU A 100 -17.58 8.46 5.28
N SER A 101 -16.63 8.18 6.18
CA SER A 101 -16.94 7.71 7.53
C SER A 101 -17.72 8.76 8.33
N PHE A 102 -17.36 10.04 8.22
CA PHE A 102 -18.04 11.14 8.91
C PHE A 102 -19.48 11.30 8.43
N ILE A 103 -19.70 11.37 7.11
CA ILE A 103 -21.06 11.48 6.53
C ILE A 103 -21.90 10.28 6.96
N THR A 104 -21.36 9.08 6.85
CA THR A 104 -22.08 7.85 7.21
C THR A 104 -22.46 7.81 8.70
N GLY A 105 -21.56 8.26 9.59
CA GLY A 105 -21.84 8.39 11.02
C GLY A 105 -22.76 9.56 11.39
N LEU A 106 -22.87 10.57 10.53
CA LEU A 106 -23.72 11.76 10.72
C LEU A 106 -25.19 11.50 10.30
N VAL A 107 -25.45 10.58 9.37
CA VAL A 107 -26.81 10.24 8.92
C VAL A 107 -27.76 9.86 10.08
N PRO A 108 -27.39 8.96 11.02
CA PRO A 108 -28.22 8.68 12.19
C PRO A 108 -28.43 9.89 13.09
N TYR A 109 -27.44 10.77 13.20
CA TYR A 109 -27.51 11.99 14.03
C TYR A 109 -28.54 12.99 13.51
N LEU A 110 -28.57 13.21 12.19
CA LEU A 110 -29.55 14.09 11.54
C LEU A 110 -30.99 13.54 11.64
N LEU A 111 -31.15 12.23 11.83
CA LEU A 111 -32.43 11.57 12.08
C LEU A 111 -32.84 11.59 13.56
N GLY A 112 -32.15 12.39 14.40
CA GLY A 112 -32.48 12.57 15.82
C GLY A 112 -31.95 11.46 16.74
N ARG A 113 -31.03 10.62 16.26
CA ARG A 113 -30.38 9.56 17.07
C ARG A 113 -28.97 9.99 17.53
N PRO A 114 -28.36 9.32 18.52
CA PRO A 114 -27.00 9.64 18.93
C PRO A 114 -25.98 9.41 17.79
N PHE A 115 -24.95 10.25 17.73
CA PHE A 115 -23.84 10.14 16.78
C PHE A 115 -23.13 8.79 16.92
N LEU A 116 -22.74 8.15 15.81
CA LEU A 116 -22.12 6.81 15.76
C LEU A 116 -22.95 5.66 16.39
N LYS A 117 -24.24 5.86 16.70
CA LYS A 117 -25.10 4.71 17.06
C LYS A 117 -25.42 3.87 15.82
N SER A 118 -24.57 2.89 15.55
CA SER A 118 -24.99 1.59 15.06
C SER A 118 -25.49 0.81 16.28
N ASP A 119 -26.71 1.10 16.75
CA ASP A 119 -27.22 0.40 17.92
C ASP A 119 -27.43 -1.07 17.53
N TYR A 120 -26.72 -1.99 18.18
CA TYR A 120 -27.02 -3.42 18.22
C TYR A 120 -28.39 -3.73 18.89
N GLY A 121 -29.24 -2.71 19.06
CA GLY A 121 -30.58 -2.76 19.61
C GLY A 121 -31.63 -2.35 18.56
N TYR A 122 -32.24 -3.37 17.95
CA TYR A 122 -33.60 -3.37 17.41
C TYR A 122 -34.05 -2.10 16.65
N LEU A 123 -33.44 -1.85 15.48
CA LEU A 123 -34.18 -1.30 14.36
C LEU A 123 -34.76 -2.48 13.57
N THR A 124 -35.77 -3.14 14.14
CA THR A 124 -36.76 -3.82 13.31
C THR A 124 -37.61 -2.74 12.64
N THR A 125 -37.04 -2.01 11.68
CA THR A 125 -37.87 -1.50 10.59
C THR A 125 -38.28 -2.75 9.84
N ALA A 126 -39.54 -3.16 10.00
CA ALA A 126 -40.08 -4.45 9.55
C ALA A 126 -39.98 -4.71 8.03
N LEU A 127 -39.26 -3.87 7.28
CA LEU A 127 -39.15 -3.92 5.83
C LEU A 127 -37.70 -4.02 5.29
N THR A 128 -36.63 -3.59 5.98
CA THR A 128 -35.33 -3.40 5.29
C THR A 128 -34.07 -3.54 6.17
N GLY A 129 -33.83 -4.67 6.84
CA GLY A 129 -32.53 -4.92 7.48
C GLY A 129 -31.33 -4.49 6.62
N GLU A 130 -31.43 -4.56 5.30
CA GLU A 130 -30.46 -4.09 4.29
C GLU A 130 -29.92 -2.65 4.45
N PHE A 131 -30.68 -1.68 4.97
CA PHE A 131 -30.20 -0.29 5.09
C PHE A 131 -29.05 -0.19 6.10
N GLU A 132 -29.13 -0.94 7.20
CA GLU A 132 -28.09 -0.99 8.23
C GLU A 132 -26.81 -1.62 7.68
N TRP A 133 -26.94 -2.64 6.85
CA TRP A 133 -25.82 -3.33 6.20
C TRP A 133 -25.06 -2.37 5.29
N ALA A 134 -25.79 -1.58 4.51
CA ALA A 134 -25.20 -0.57 3.64
C ALA A 134 -24.44 0.49 4.47
N THR A 135 -25.05 1.04 5.52
CA THR A 135 -24.39 2.10 6.32
C THR A 135 -23.17 1.59 7.10
N ALA A 136 -23.22 0.40 7.70
CA ALA A 136 -22.06 -0.18 8.39
C ALA A 136 -20.90 -0.45 7.42
N LEU A 137 -21.20 -1.01 6.25
CA LEU A 137 -20.20 -1.26 5.21
C LEU A 137 -19.59 0.04 4.65
N LEU A 138 -20.40 1.09 4.47
CA LEU A 138 -19.91 2.41 4.03
C LEU A 138 -18.98 3.04 5.07
N PHE A 139 -19.33 2.92 6.36
CA PHE A 139 -18.48 3.40 7.44
C PHE A 139 -17.13 2.68 7.44
N ASP A 140 -17.15 1.34 7.37
CA ASP A 140 -15.96 0.49 7.29
C ASP A 140 -15.13 0.76 6.03
N LEU A 141 -15.77 1.04 4.89
CA LEU A 141 -15.09 1.45 3.67
C LEU A 141 -14.34 2.78 3.86
N GLY A 142 -14.93 3.73 4.58
CA GLY A 142 -14.24 4.98 4.91
C GLY A 142 -13.02 4.74 5.80
N VAL A 143 -13.15 3.89 6.83
CA VAL A 143 -12.02 3.49 7.69
C VAL A 143 -10.94 2.77 6.88
N TYR A 144 -11.32 1.85 5.99
CA TYR A 144 -10.42 1.14 5.09
C TYR A 144 -9.57 2.11 4.26
N LEU A 145 -10.19 3.12 3.65
CA LEU A 145 -9.49 4.13 2.85
C LEU A 145 -8.48 4.94 3.68
N VAL A 146 -8.84 5.33 4.90
CA VAL A 146 -7.93 6.05 5.81
C VAL A 146 -6.72 5.18 6.16
N VAL A 147 -6.95 3.91 6.54
CA VAL A 147 -5.89 2.98 6.93
C VAL A 147 -4.94 2.69 5.77
N VAL A 148 -5.48 2.44 4.58
CA VAL A 148 -4.67 2.23 3.36
C VAL A 148 -3.84 3.48 3.05
N GLY A 149 -4.46 4.66 3.07
CA GLY A 149 -3.78 5.92 2.76
C GLY A 149 -2.66 6.23 3.75
N ALA A 150 -2.96 6.22 5.05
CA ALA A 150 -1.99 6.50 6.09
C ALA A 150 -0.88 5.44 6.17
N GLY A 151 -1.23 4.16 6.07
CA GLY A 151 -0.28 3.05 6.14
C GLY A 151 0.73 3.06 5.00
N LEU A 152 0.27 3.31 3.77
CA LEU A 152 1.17 3.41 2.61
C LEU A 152 1.98 4.71 2.62
N ALA A 153 1.40 5.83 3.03
CA ALA A 153 2.14 7.09 3.16
C ALA A 153 3.31 6.94 4.14
N LEU A 154 3.06 6.31 5.29
CA LEU A 154 4.11 6.00 6.25
C LEU A 154 5.15 5.03 5.66
N ALA A 155 4.71 3.94 5.05
CA ALA A 155 5.62 2.93 4.50
C ALA A 155 6.53 3.51 3.41
N TYR A 156 5.99 4.32 2.49
CA TYR A 156 6.77 4.93 1.42
C TYR A 156 7.73 5.99 1.95
N ALA A 157 7.30 6.79 2.93
CA ALA A 157 8.18 7.73 3.60
C ALA A 157 9.40 7.03 4.24
N LEU A 158 9.21 5.85 4.84
CA LEU A 158 10.29 5.07 5.45
C LEU A 158 11.21 4.40 4.41
N ILE A 159 10.65 3.93 3.29
CA ILE A 159 11.44 3.29 2.22
C ILE A 159 12.37 4.30 1.52
N GLU A 160 11.96 5.56 1.42
CA GLU A 160 12.71 6.60 0.73
C GLU A 160 13.83 7.24 1.57
N VAL A 161 13.96 6.87 2.85
CA VAL A 161 15.03 7.37 3.72
C VAL A 161 16.38 6.87 3.24
N LYS A 162 17.21 7.80 2.74
CA LYS A 162 18.64 7.54 2.45
C LYS A 162 19.47 7.73 3.73
N PRO A 163 20.18 6.71 4.22
CA PRO A 163 21.11 6.90 5.33
C PRO A 163 22.24 7.81 4.87
N THR A 164 22.36 9.00 5.47
CA THR A 164 23.28 10.06 5.01
C THR A 164 24.48 10.27 5.94
N GLU A 165 24.67 9.46 6.98
CA GLU A 165 25.80 9.64 7.92
C GLU A 165 26.52 8.30 8.09
N LEU A 166 27.50 8.02 7.24
CA LEU A 166 28.63 7.23 7.71
C LEU A 166 29.45 8.22 8.54
N VAL A 167 29.49 8.00 9.86
CA VAL A 167 30.34 8.75 10.78
C VAL A 167 31.76 8.73 10.21
N GLU A 168 32.13 9.86 9.61
CA GLU A 168 33.44 10.06 9.01
C GLU A 168 34.43 10.25 10.16
N GLY A 169 35.24 9.21 10.38
CA GLY A 169 36.56 9.27 10.99
C GLY A 169 36.71 10.11 12.25
N ASP A 170 36.42 9.51 13.42
CA ASP A 170 37.16 9.87 14.62
C ASP A 170 38.50 9.12 14.61
N GLY A 171 39.54 9.87 14.23
CA GLY A 171 40.93 9.80 14.75
C GLY A 171 41.71 8.50 14.65
#